data_AF-A0A7V5SR21-F1
#
_entry.id   AF-A0A7V5SR21-F1
#
_cell.length_a   1.000
_cell.length_b   1.000
_cell.length_c   1.000
_cell.angle_alpha   90.00
_cell.angle_beta   90.00
_cell.angle_gamma   90.00
#
_symmetry.space_group_name_H-M   'P 1'
#
loop_
_entity.id
_entity.type
_entity.pdbx_description
1 polymer ?
#
loop_
_entity_poly.entity_id
_entity_poly.type
_entity_poly.pdbx_seq_one_letter_code
_entity_poly.pdbx_strand_id
1 'polypeptide(L)'
;QAGSSEIIQRTIENWYINNEFLPDEIFLPTEPEDLEYITDWLKKKFKSQVNISIPQIGEKRKLIEMTNSNAELILQDHISALESREKIISKAVLSLQRDLHLNKAPVRMECFDNSHIQGSDLVSSLVVFENGKPKKSDYRKFKNETVNRNDDFATMKEVVMRRYTRLLSEKSQLPDLIVIDGGKGQLSAAWEVLNELQIQNKITIIGLAKRLEEIFFPEKSDSLILPKSSSSLRLLQQIRDEAHRFAITYHRKLREKRIIHTQIEEIPGIGKKKSENLIKHFGSVKQIRQANFEQLKEIVSEKDANQILDYFKNNAD
;
A
#
# COMPACT_ATOMS: atom_id res chain seq x y z
N GLN A 1 -2.26 -26.03 -26.49
CA GLN A 1 -2.74 -24.82 -27.19
C GLN A 1 -4.00 -25.25 -27.91
N ALA A 2 -5.13 -24.58 -27.68
CA ALA A 2 -6.35 -24.88 -28.41
C ALA A 2 -6.11 -24.64 -29.91
N GLY A 3 -6.57 -25.55 -30.77
CA GLY A 3 -6.47 -25.38 -32.22
C GLY A 3 -7.38 -24.24 -32.70
N SER A 4 -7.08 -23.63 -33.85
CA SER A 4 -7.92 -22.55 -34.41
C SER A 4 -9.40 -22.98 -34.58
N SER A 5 -9.63 -24.25 -34.92
CA SER A 5 -10.97 -24.84 -35.02
C SER A 5 -11.70 -24.92 -33.67
N GLU A 6 -11.01 -25.28 -32.58
CA GLU A 6 -11.57 -25.31 -31.23
C GLU A 6 -11.98 -23.90 -30.77
N ILE A 7 -11.14 -22.90 -31.06
CA ILE A 7 -11.40 -21.50 -30.69
C ILE A 7 -12.64 -20.97 -31.40
N ILE A 8 -12.78 -21.22 -32.70
CA ILE A 8 -13.95 -20.80 -33.47
C ILE A 8 -15.22 -21.46 -32.94
N GLN A 9 -15.19 -22.77 -32.69
CA GLN A 9 -16.34 -23.49 -32.13
C GLN A 9 -16.80 -22.88 -30.79
N ARG A 10 -15.89 -22.74 -29.83
CA ARG A 10 -16.21 -22.13 -28.52
C ARG A 10 -16.69 -20.70 -28.64
N THR A 11 -16.16 -19.94 -29.59
CA THR A 11 -16.59 -18.55 -29.81
C THR A 11 -18.03 -18.49 -30.31
N ILE A 12 -18.41 -19.37 -31.25
CA ILE A 12 -19.80 -19.49 -31.74
C ILE A 12 -20.73 -19.91 -30.60
N GLU A 13 -20.37 -20.96 -29.85
CA GLU A 13 -21.15 -21.44 -28.71
C GLU A 13 -21.37 -20.31 -27.70
N ASN A 14 -20.31 -19.64 -27.24
CA ASN A 14 -20.40 -18.55 -26.26
C ASN A 14 -21.20 -17.35 -26.77
N TRP A 15 -21.04 -16.98 -28.06
CA TRP A 15 -21.77 -15.87 -28.65
C TRP A 15 -23.28 -16.14 -28.69
N TYR A 16 -23.65 -17.32 -29.20
CA TYR A 16 -25.05 -17.68 -29.37
C TYR A 16 -25.68 -18.21 -28.08
N ILE A 17 -24.94 -18.56 -27.03
CA ILE A 17 -25.53 -18.81 -25.69
C ILE A 17 -26.30 -17.57 -25.22
N ASN A 18 -25.72 -16.38 -25.38
CA ASN A 18 -26.25 -15.13 -24.85
C ASN A 18 -27.03 -14.29 -25.88
N ASN A 19 -26.99 -14.64 -27.16
CA ASN A 19 -27.72 -13.92 -28.22
C ASN A 19 -29.01 -14.65 -28.64
N GLU A 20 -30.03 -13.85 -28.99
CA GLU A 20 -31.35 -14.30 -29.44
C GLU A 20 -31.59 -14.13 -30.94
N PHE A 21 -30.62 -13.56 -31.67
CA PHE A 21 -30.72 -13.34 -33.12
C PHE A 21 -29.85 -14.34 -33.90
N LEU A 22 -30.42 -15.00 -34.91
CA LEU A 22 -29.71 -15.89 -35.85
C LEU A 22 -29.87 -15.36 -37.29
N PRO A 23 -28.77 -15.05 -38.00
CA PRO A 23 -28.82 -14.65 -39.40
C PRO A 23 -29.01 -15.85 -40.35
N ASP A 24 -29.39 -15.57 -41.60
CA ASP A 24 -29.58 -16.60 -42.64
C ASP A 24 -28.25 -17.23 -43.10
N GLU A 25 -27.16 -16.45 -43.13
CA GLU A 25 -25.82 -16.92 -43.48
C GLU A 25 -24.78 -16.51 -42.41
N ILE A 26 -23.87 -17.44 -42.09
CA ILE A 26 -22.70 -17.20 -41.23
C ILE A 26 -21.44 -17.55 -42.03
N PHE A 27 -20.50 -16.61 -42.08
CA PHE A 27 -19.20 -16.82 -42.69
C PHE A 27 -18.14 -17.02 -41.61
N LEU A 28 -17.40 -18.12 -41.69
CA LEU A 28 -16.35 -18.45 -40.74
C LEU A 28 -14.96 -18.35 -41.39
N PRO A 29 -13.94 -17.86 -40.66
CA PRO A 29 -12.57 -17.79 -41.17
C PRO A 29 -11.88 -19.17 -41.19
N THR A 30 -12.36 -20.12 -40.40
CA THR A 30 -11.80 -21.47 -40.27
C THR A 30 -12.92 -22.42 -39.91
N GLU A 31 -12.82 -23.66 -40.35
CA GLU A 31 -13.78 -24.71 -40.03
C GLU A 31 -13.70 -25.08 -38.54
N PRO A 32 -14.83 -25.14 -37.81
CA PRO A 32 -14.88 -25.62 -36.42
C PRO A 32 -14.54 -27.11 -36.32
N GLU A 33 -14.31 -27.63 -35.11
CA GLU A 33 -13.98 -29.06 -34.94
C GLU A 33 -15.15 -29.96 -35.36
N ASP A 34 -16.39 -29.55 -35.07
CA ASP A 34 -17.59 -30.27 -35.45
C ASP A 34 -18.64 -29.31 -36.04
N LEU A 35 -18.59 -29.13 -37.36
CA LEU A 35 -19.51 -28.25 -38.09
C LEU A 35 -20.95 -28.79 -38.07
N GLU A 36 -21.14 -30.11 -38.13
CA GLU A 36 -22.47 -30.74 -38.09
C GLU A 36 -23.13 -30.48 -36.74
N TYR A 37 -22.39 -30.69 -35.65
CA TYR A 37 -22.86 -30.41 -34.29
C TYR A 37 -23.32 -28.95 -34.12
N ILE A 38 -22.49 -27.97 -34.53
CA ILE A 38 -22.83 -26.55 -34.39
C ILE A 38 -24.09 -26.22 -35.18
N THR A 39 -24.19 -26.72 -36.42
CA THR A 39 -25.33 -26.46 -37.29
C THR A 39 -26.63 -27.02 -36.69
N ASP A 40 -26.58 -28.25 -36.18
CA ASP A 40 -27.71 -28.89 -35.51
C ASP A 40 -28.08 -28.19 -34.19
N TRP A 41 -27.08 -27.74 -33.43
CA TRP A 41 -27.29 -27.02 -32.17
C TRP A 41 -27.98 -25.66 -32.41
N LEU A 42 -27.50 -24.87 -33.38
CA LEU A 42 -28.13 -23.60 -33.75
C LEU A 42 -29.55 -23.82 -34.28
N LYS A 43 -29.76 -24.85 -35.11
CA LYS A 43 -31.09 -25.20 -35.63
C LYS A 43 -32.07 -25.58 -34.50
N LYS A 44 -31.63 -26.37 -33.52
CA LYS A 44 -32.45 -26.74 -32.36
C LYS A 44 -32.77 -25.52 -31.49
N LYS A 45 -31.80 -24.65 -31.26
CA LYS A 45 -31.98 -23.45 -30.42
C LYS A 45 -32.95 -22.45 -31.05
N PHE A 46 -32.77 -22.12 -32.33
CA PHE A 46 -33.53 -21.06 -32.99
C PHE A 46 -34.73 -21.54 -33.81
N LYS A 47 -34.90 -22.87 -33.96
CA LYS A 47 -35.92 -23.49 -34.81
C LYS A 47 -35.90 -23.00 -36.27
N SER A 48 -34.76 -22.50 -36.73
CA SER A 48 -34.53 -21.99 -38.08
C SER A 48 -33.27 -22.61 -38.67
N GLN A 49 -33.14 -22.62 -40.01
CA GLN A 49 -31.92 -23.06 -40.68
C GLN A 49 -30.95 -21.89 -40.83
N VAL A 50 -29.66 -22.20 -40.75
CA VAL A 50 -28.57 -21.25 -41.01
C VAL A 50 -27.59 -21.88 -41.98
N ASN A 51 -27.14 -21.11 -42.95
CA ASN A 51 -26.12 -21.55 -43.91
C ASN A 51 -24.74 -21.12 -43.41
N ILE A 52 -23.93 -22.07 -42.93
CA ILE A 52 -22.56 -21.80 -42.48
C ILE A 52 -21.62 -22.11 -43.64
N SER A 53 -20.78 -21.14 -44.01
CA SER A 53 -19.78 -21.34 -45.07
C SER A 53 -18.41 -20.77 -44.71
N ILE A 54 -17.37 -21.35 -45.29
CA ILE A 54 -15.97 -20.95 -45.12
C ILE A 54 -15.45 -20.42 -46.48
N PRO A 55 -15.81 -19.19 -46.86
CA PRO A 55 -15.49 -18.65 -48.19
C PRO A 55 -13.98 -18.49 -48.36
N GLN A 56 -13.44 -19.12 -49.40
CA GLN A 56 -12.01 -19.09 -49.72
C GLN A 56 -11.64 -17.99 -50.72
N ILE A 57 -12.58 -17.55 -51.56
CA ILE A 57 -12.37 -16.56 -52.63
C ILE A 57 -13.61 -15.66 -52.81
N GLY A 58 -13.43 -14.53 -53.52
CA GLY A 58 -14.53 -13.61 -53.88
C GLY A 58 -14.88 -12.58 -52.81
N GLU A 59 -16.04 -11.93 -52.94
CA GLU A 59 -16.47 -10.85 -52.03
C GLU A 59 -16.69 -11.32 -50.58
N LYS A 60 -17.27 -12.53 -50.40
CA LYS A 60 -17.48 -13.13 -49.07
C LYS A 60 -16.16 -13.34 -48.32
N ARG A 61 -15.08 -13.70 -49.02
CA ARG A 61 -13.73 -13.81 -48.45
C ARG A 61 -13.18 -12.45 -48.02
N LYS A 62 -13.37 -11.39 -48.82
CA LYS A 62 -12.95 -10.02 -48.48
C LYS A 62 -13.63 -9.50 -47.20
N LEU A 63 -14.90 -9.85 -46.98
CA LEU A 63 -15.62 -9.52 -45.74
C LEU A 63 -14.98 -10.16 -44.51
N ILE A 64 -14.57 -11.43 -44.59
CA ILE A 64 -13.83 -12.10 -43.51
C ILE A 64 -12.48 -11.41 -43.27
N GLU A 65 -11.74 -11.10 -44.34
CA GLU A 65 -10.44 -10.43 -44.22
C GLU A 65 -10.56 -9.08 -43.51
N MET A 66 -11.52 -8.25 -43.91
CA MET A 66 -11.81 -6.98 -43.26
C MET A 66 -12.19 -7.15 -41.78
N THR A 67 -13.04 -8.14 -41.48
CA THR A 67 -13.46 -8.42 -40.10
C THR A 67 -12.29 -8.89 -39.24
N ASN A 68 -11.42 -9.75 -39.77
CA ASN A 68 -10.22 -10.21 -39.08
C ASN A 68 -9.23 -9.06 -38.85
N SER A 69 -9.01 -8.19 -39.84
CA SER A 69 -8.18 -6.99 -39.66
C SER A 69 -8.75 -6.04 -38.59
N ASN A 70 -10.07 -5.86 -38.54
CA ASN A 70 -10.72 -5.07 -37.49
C ASN A 70 -10.54 -5.73 -36.11
N ALA A 71 -10.72 -7.05 -36.02
CA ALA A 71 -10.53 -7.80 -34.78
C ALA A 71 -9.06 -7.71 -34.28
N GLU A 72 -8.10 -7.78 -35.20
CA GLU A 72 -6.68 -7.64 -34.89
C GLU A 72 -6.36 -6.23 -34.39
N LEU A 73 -6.93 -5.19 -35.01
CA LEU A 73 -6.76 -3.80 -34.56
C LEU A 73 -7.34 -3.58 -33.15
N ILE A 74 -8.54 -4.09 -32.88
CA ILE A 74 -9.15 -4.06 -31.55
C ILE A 74 -8.28 -4.78 -30.51
N LEU A 75 -7.72 -5.94 -30.88
CA LEU A 75 -6.83 -6.70 -30.01
C LEU A 75 -5.53 -5.94 -29.73
N GLN A 76 -4.92 -5.32 -30.76
CA GLN A 76 -3.71 -4.51 -30.62
C GLN A 76 -3.94 -3.29 -29.71
N ASP A 77 -5.07 -2.60 -29.86
CA ASP A 77 -5.45 -1.49 -28.98
C ASP A 77 -5.61 -1.96 -27.53
N HIS A 78 -6.27 -3.12 -27.33
CA HIS A 78 -6.46 -3.69 -26.01
C HIS A 78 -5.13 -4.11 -25.35
N ILE A 79 -4.21 -4.71 -26.12
CA ILE A 79 -2.86 -5.06 -25.64
C ILE A 79 -2.09 -3.78 -25.29
N SER A 80 -2.11 -2.78 -26.16
CA SER A 80 -1.43 -1.49 -25.95
C SER A 80 -1.96 -0.73 -24.72
N ALA A 81 -3.26 -0.80 -24.46
CA ALA A 81 -3.89 -0.25 -23.26
C ALA A 81 -3.42 -0.97 -21.98
N LEU A 82 -3.26 -2.30 -22.03
CA LEU A 82 -2.71 -3.06 -20.91
C LEU A 82 -1.22 -2.75 -20.69
N GLU A 83 -0.42 -2.67 -21.75
CA GLU A 83 1.00 -2.35 -21.67
C GLU A 83 1.24 -0.92 -21.17
N SER A 84 0.46 0.06 -21.62
CA SER A 84 0.54 1.43 -21.12
C SER A 84 0.13 1.51 -19.65
N ARG A 85 -0.88 0.74 -19.23
CA ARG A 85 -1.27 0.61 -17.82
C ARG A 85 -0.18 -0.06 -16.98
N GLU A 86 0.54 -1.06 -17.50
CA GLU A 86 1.71 -1.68 -16.85
C GLU A 86 2.95 -0.77 -16.84
N LYS A 87 3.12 0.12 -17.83
CA LYS A 87 4.18 1.14 -17.84
C LYS A 87 3.97 2.18 -16.73
N ILE A 88 2.72 2.50 -16.42
CA ILE A 88 2.36 3.48 -15.39
C ILE A 88 2.24 2.82 -14.01
N ILE A 89 1.63 1.63 -13.93
CA ILE A 89 1.33 0.93 -12.66
C ILE A 89 2.14 -0.36 -12.59
N SER A 90 2.86 -0.57 -11.50
CA SER A 90 3.71 -1.74 -11.32
C SER A 90 2.90 -3.03 -11.26
N LYS A 91 3.49 -4.11 -11.79
CA LYS A 91 2.88 -5.45 -11.79
C LYS A 91 2.49 -5.93 -10.39
N ALA A 92 3.27 -5.56 -9.36
CA ALA A 92 2.97 -5.89 -7.98
C ALA A 92 1.68 -5.20 -7.50
N VAL A 93 1.46 -3.93 -7.85
CA VAL A 93 0.23 -3.18 -7.52
C VAL A 93 -0.99 -3.75 -8.25
N LEU A 94 -0.84 -4.13 -9.53
CA LEU A 94 -1.91 -4.79 -10.29
C LEU A 94 -2.25 -6.19 -9.74
N SER A 95 -1.24 -6.91 -9.27
CA SER A 95 -1.44 -8.20 -8.61
C SER A 95 -2.18 -8.02 -7.28
N LEU A 96 -1.79 -7.01 -6.48
CA LEU A 96 -2.45 -6.66 -5.23
C LEU A 96 -3.91 -6.27 -5.46
N GLN A 97 -4.21 -5.51 -6.52
CA GLN A 97 -5.58 -5.18 -6.92
C GLN A 97 -6.41 -6.44 -7.11
N ARG A 98 -5.89 -7.40 -7.89
CA ARG A 98 -6.60 -8.64 -8.23
C ARG A 98 -6.82 -9.51 -7.00
N ASP A 99 -5.77 -9.72 -6.21
CA ASP A 99 -5.78 -10.63 -5.07
C ASP A 99 -6.64 -10.11 -3.92
N LEU A 100 -6.75 -8.79 -3.77
CA LEU A 100 -7.64 -8.14 -2.79
C LEU A 100 -9.03 -7.82 -3.35
N HIS A 101 -9.31 -8.17 -4.61
CA HIS A 101 -10.57 -7.88 -5.32
C HIS A 101 -10.95 -6.39 -5.30
N LEU A 102 -9.98 -5.50 -5.52
CA LEU A 102 -10.20 -4.05 -5.51
C LEU A 102 -10.71 -3.53 -6.86
N ASN A 103 -11.68 -2.63 -6.80
CA ASN A 103 -12.24 -1.97 -7.99
C ASN A 103 -11.20 -1.13 -8.75
N LYS A 104 -10.20 -0.59 -8.03
CA LYS A 104 -9.12 0.23 -8.58
C LYS A 104 -7.77 -0.24 -8.06
N ALA A 105 -6.74 -0.06 -8.88
CA ALA A 105 -5.37 -0.37 -8.49
C ALA A 105 -4.92 0.56 -7.35
N PRO A 106 -4.39 0.02 -6.24
CA PRO A 106 -3.97 0.85 -5.11
C PRO A 106 -2.60 1.49 -5.40
N VAL A 107 -2.60 2.59 -6.14
CA VAL A 107 -1.37 3.27 -6.57
C VAL A 107 -0.74 3.97 -5.37
N ARG A 108 -1.53 4.67 -4.56
CA ARG A 108 -1.07 5.30 -3.32
C ARG A 108 -1.52 4.49 -2.11
N MET A 109 -0.56 3.96 -1.37
CA MET A 109 -0.78 3.14 -0.18
C MET A 109 -0.20 3.84 1.04
N GLU A 110 -0.94 3.87 2.14
CA GLU A 110 -0.47 4.40 3.43
C GLU A 110 -0.51 3.29 4.49
N CYS A 111 0.57 3.14 5.26
CA CYS A 111 0.65 2.14 6.32
C CYS A 111 0.95 2.77 7.67
N PHE A 112 0.13 2.39 8.66
CA PHE A 112 0.24 2.83 10.05
C PHE A 112 0.79 1.70 10.92
N ASP A 113 1.82 2.03 11.70
CA ASP A 113 2.38 1.17 12.74
C ASP A 113 2.35 1.89 14.08
N ASN A 114 1.77 1.24 15.09
CA ASN A 114 1.80 1.67 16.48
C ASN A 114 2.92 0.92 17.20
N SER A 115 4.01 1.61 17.50
CA SER A 115 5.16 1.00 18.15
C SER A 115 5.26 1.45 19.60
N HIS A 116 5.24 0.48 20.51
CA HIS A 116 5.44 0.71 21.93
C HIS A 116 6.86 0.34 22.30
N ILE A 117 7.55 1.24 23.01
CA ILE A 117 8.74 0.86 23.77
C ILE A 117 8.41 1.01 25.25
N GLN A 118 8.67 -0.07 25.98
CA GLN A 118 8.44 -0.16 27.41
C GLN A 118 9.16 1.00 28.12
N GLY A 119 8.38 1.93 28.70
CA GLY A 119 8.90 3.09 29.43
C GLY A 119 9.13 4.39 28.61
N SER A 120 8.80 4.46 27.32
CA SER A 120 9.00 5.66 26.48
C SER A 120 7.71 6.34 26.01
N ASP A 121 7.84 7.36 25.16
CA ASP A 121 6.70 8.04 24.52
C ASP A 121 6.04 7.10 23.51
N LEU A 122 4.72 7.21 23.41
CA LEU A 122 3.91 6.44 22.48
C LEU A 122 3.93 7.14 21.11
N VAL A 123 4.40 6.42 20.09
CA VAL A 123 4.64 6.98 18.77
C VAL A 123 4.01 6.09 17.71
N SER A 124 3.22 6.71 16.85
CA SER A 124 2.75 6.09 15.64
C SER A 124 3.54 6.58 14.43
N SER A 125 3.82 5.66 13.53
CA SER A 125 4.53 5.95 12.30
C SER A 125 3.63 5.71 11.10
N LEU A 126 3.77 6.57 10.09
CA LEU A 126 3.08 6.47 8.81
C LEU A 126 4.12 6.44 7.70
N VAL A 127 4.09 5.38 6.91
CA VAL A 127 4.86 5.27 5.68
C VAL A 127 3.94 5.30 4.48
N VAL A 128 4.46 5.81 3.37
CA VAL A 128 3.70 5.99 2.14
C VAL A 128 4.41 5.25 1.03
N PHE A 129 3.66 4.46 0.28
CA PHE A 129 4.11 3.83 -0.94
C PHE A 129 3.34 4.43 -2.11
N GLU A 130 4.07 4.71 -3.19
CA GLU A 130 3.50 5.13 -4.46
C GLU A 130 3.97 4.17 -5.54
N ASN A 131 3.01 3.59 -6.23
CA ASN A 131 3.21 2.61 -7.28
C ASN A 131 4.10 1.40 -6.87
N GLY A 132 3.96 0.95 -5.63
CA GLY A 132 4.73 -0.16 -5.08
C GLY A 132 6.14 0.19 -4.61
N LYS A 133 6.51 1.48 -4.59
CA LYS A 133 7.81 1.95 -4.09
C LYS A 133 7.64 2.92 -2.91
N PRO A 134 8.58 2.96 -1.95
CA PRO A 134 8.46 3.85 -0.80
C PRO A 134 8.66 5.33 -1.19
N LYS A 135 7.72 6.20 -0.81
CA LYS A 135 7.77 7.66 -0.99
C LYS A 135 8.14 8.36 0.33
N LYS A 136 9.44 8.36 0.62
CA LYS A 136 10.00 8.83 1.91
C LYS A 136 9.67 10.28 2.27
N SER A 137 9.47 11.15 1.29
CA SER A 137 9.07 12.57 1.51
C SER A 137 7.73 12.70 2.25
N ASP A 138 6.86 11.70 2.10
CA ASP A 138 5.49 11.75 2.59
C ASP A 138 5.34 11.03 3.93
N TYR A 139 6.43 10.47 4.47
CA TYR A 139 6.40 9.78 5.76
C TYR A 139 6.07 10.75 6.88
N ARG A 140 5.30 10.30 7.87
CA ARG A 140 4.90 11.11 9.01
C ARG A 140 5.08 10.34 10.31
N LYS A 141 5.35 11.09 11.38
CA LYS A 141 5.44 10.57 12.73
C LYS A 141 4.47 11.34 13.59
N PHE A 142 3.78 10.62 14.46
CA PHE A 142 2.80 11.18 15.36
C PHE A 142 3.27 10.88 16.78
N LYS A 143 3.53 11.96 17.52
CA LYS A 143 3.76 11.88 18.95
C LYS A 143 2.39 11.98 19.62
N ASN A 144 2.06 10.97 20.41
CA ASN A 144 0.73 10.86 21.00
C ASN A 144 0.87 11.26 22.47
N GLU A 145 0.35 12.44 22.80
CA GLU A 145 0.49 13.05 24.14
C GLU A 145 -0.80 12.90 24.97
N THR A 146 -1.90 12.55 24.31
CA THR A 146 -3.28 12.61 24.83
C THR A 146 -3.88 11.26 25.24
N VAL A 147 -3.22 10.14 24.92
CA VAL A 147 -3.75 8.78 25.16
C VAL A 147 -2.98 8.10 26.29
N ASN A 148 -3.70 7.36 27.15
CA ASN A 148 -3.09 6.50 28.17
C ASN A 148 -2.10 5.53 27.52
N ARG A 149 -0.92 5.35 28.13
CA ARG A 149 0.25 4.65 27.54
C ARG A 149 0.04 3.19 27.08
N ASN A 150 -1.13 2.59 27.31
CA ASN A 150 -1.42 1.19 27.00
C ASN A 150 -2.63 1.00 26.06
N ASP A 151 -3.21 2.08 25.51
CA ASP A 151 -4.38 1.97 24.61
C ASP A 151 -3.99 2.15 23.14
N ASP A 152 -3.66 1.02 22.51
CA ASP A 152 -3.33 0.93 21.09
C ASP A 152 -4.49 1.32 20.16
N PHE A 153 -5.74 1.09 20.59
CA PHE A 153 -6.92 1.37 19.76
C PHE A 153 -7.23 2.87 19.75
N ALA A 154 -7.24 3.50 20.93
CA ALA A 154 -7.41 4.94 21.04
C ALA A 154 -6.28 5.68 20.31
N THR A 155 -5.06 5.15 20.39
CA THR A 155 -3.92 5.66 19.64
C THR A 155 -4.15 5.63 18.13
N MET A 156 -4.56 4.47 17.60
CA MET A 156 -4.83 4.31 16.18
C MET A 156 -5.93 5.29 15.73
N LYS A 157 -6.99 5.42 16.54
CA LYS A 157 -8.10 6.36 16.31
C LYS A 157 -7.58 7.81 16.19
N GLU A 158 -6.77 8.26 17.14
CA GLU A 158 -6.21 9.62 17.14
C GLU A 158 -5.38 9.90 15.88
N VAL A 159 -4.50 8.97 15.51
CA VAL A 159 -3.53 9.18 14.43
C VAL A 159 -4.20 9.18 13.07
N VAL A 160 -5.11 8.23 12.84
CA VAL A 160 -5.94 8.17 11.63
C VAL A 160 -6.78 9.43 11.53
N MET A 161 -7.41 9.86 12.63
CA MET A 161 -8.24 11.07 12.67
C MET A 161 -7.44 12.32 12.29
N ARG A 162 -6.28 12.52 12.91
CA ARG A 162 -5.40 13.65 12.64
C ARG A 162 -4.90 13.67 11.20
N ARG A 163 -4.53 12.51 10.65
CA ARG A 163 -4.02 12.39 9.28
C ARG A 163 -5.10 12.77 8.26
N TYR A 164 -6.29 12.18 8.37
CA TYR A 164 -7.33 12.34 7.35
C TYR A 164 -8.12 13.63 7.48
N THR A 165 -8.33 14.14 8.70
CA THR A 165 -8.90 15.49 8.90
C THR A 165 -8.04 16.55 8.20
N ARG A 166 -6.72 16.45 8.36
CA ARG A 166 -5.78 17.36 7.70
C ARG A 166 -5.82 17.23 6.18
N LEU A 167 -5.73 16.00 5.64
CA LEU A 167 -5.80 15.76 4.20
C LEU A 167 -7.09 16.34 3.58
N LEU A 168 -8.23 16.16 4.25
CA LEU A 168 -9.51 16.71 3.82
C LEU A 168 -9.52 18.24 3.85
N SER A 169 -9.01 18.85 4.92
CA SER A 169 -8.90 20.31 5.03
C SER A 169 -7.99 20.93 3.96
N GLU A 170 -6.89 20.24 3.64
CA GLU A 170 -5.92 20.66 2.63
C GLU A 170 -6.36 20.26 1.20
N LYS A 171 -7.52 19.63 1.03
CA LYS A 171 -8.02 19.06 -0.25
C LYS A 171 -6.97 18.23 -0.98
N SER A 172 -6.14 17.53 -0.22
CA SER A 172 -5.06 16.70 -0.72
C SER A 172 -5.56 15.33 -1.16
N GLN A 173 -4.77 14.64 -1.97
CA GLN A 173 -5.10 13.30 -2.47
C GLN A 173 -5.19 12.29 -1.33
N LEU A 174 -6.33 11.58 -1.25
CA LEU A 174 -6.53 10.44 -0.37
C LEU A 174 -5.77 9.21 -0.91
N PRO A 175 -5.29 8.31 -0.05
CA PRO A 175 -4.72 7.05 -0.50
C PRO A 175 -5.82 6.13 -1.07
N ASP A 176 -5.41 5.20 -1.93
CA ASP A 176 -6.30 4.16 -2.47
C ASP A 176 -6.47 3.00 -1.49
N LEU A 177 -5.41 2.72 -0.71
CA LEU A 177 -5.36 1.64 0.28
C LEU A 177 -4.65 2.08 1.55
N ILE A 178 -5.27 1.78 2.70
CA ILE A 178 -4.71 1.94 4.03
C ILE A 178 -4.38 0.56 4.59
N VAL A 179 -3.17 0.39 5.11
CA VAL A 179 -2.72 -0.83 5.77
C VAL A 179 -2.46 -0.54 7.24
N ILE A 180 -3.20 -1.18 8.13
CA ILE A 180 -2.98 -1.12 9.57
C ILE A 180 -2.11 -2.32 9.97
N ASP A 181 -0.93 -2.07 10.54
CA ASP A 181 -0.07 -3.14 11.08
C ASP A 181 -0.64 -3.63 12.42
N GLY A 182 -1.69 -4.43 12.32
CA GLY A 182 -2.56 -4.74 13.44
C GLY A 182 -3.64 -5.75 13.10
N GLY A 183 -4.12 -6.43 14.14
CA GLY A 183 -5.29 -7.30 14.02
C GLY A 183 -6.61 -6.53 13.94
N LYS A 184 -7.72 -7.28 14.02
CA LYS A 184 -9.10 -6.76 13.89
C LYS A 184 -9.42 -5.56 14.79
N GLY A 185 -8.92 -5.52 16.02
CA GLY A 185 -9.20 -4.43 16.95
C GLY A 185 -8.69 -3.07 16.46
N GLN A 186 -7.42 -3.00 16.02
CA GLN A 186 -6.84 -1.77 15.48
C GLN A 186 -7.47 -1.37 14.15
N LEU A 187 -7.78 -2.36 13.30
CA LEU A 187 -8.52 -2.13 12.06
C LEU A 187 -9.91 -1.53 12.33
N SER A 188 -10.65 -2.07 13.30
CA SER A 188 -11.98 -1.56 13.68
C SER A 188 -11.91 -0.12 14.18
N ALA A 189 -10.93 0.20 15.03
CA ALA A 189 -10.72 1.55 15.53
C ALA A 189 -10.41 2.55 14.39
N ALA A 190 -9.60 2.14 13.40
CA ALA A 190 -9.34 2.97 12.22
C ALA A 190 -10.59 3.11 11.32
N TRP A 191 -11.39 2.04 11.17
CA TRP A 191 -12.62 2.05 10.38
C TRP A 191 -13.67 3.02 10.93
N GLU A 192 -13.84 3.05 12.25
CA GLU A 192 -14.73 4.03 12.91
C GLU A 192 -14.39 5.46 12.50
N VAL A 193 -13.10 5.83 12.45
CA VAL A 193 -12.67 7.17 12.04
C VAL A 193 -13.04 7.46 10.59
N LEU A 194 -12.83 6.51 9.68
CA LEU A 194 -13.17 6.71 8.27
C LEU A 194 -14.69 6.90 8.08
N ASN A 195 -15.50 6.22 8.90
CA ASN A 195 -16.96 6.40 8.95
C ASN A 195 -17.33 7.78 9.51
N GLU A 196 -16.73 8.20 10.63
CA GLU A 196 -16.92 9.53 11.21
C GLU A 196 -16.57 10.66 10.22
N LEU A 197 -15.51 10.46 9.43
CA LEU A 197 -15.07 11.40 8.38
C LEU A 197 -15.81 11.23 7.04
N GLN A 198 -16.73 10.27 6.92
CA GLN A 198 -17.51 9.98 5.72
C GLN A 198 -16.66 9.71 4.45
N ILE A 199 -15.52 9.04 4.63
CA ILE A 199 -14.58 8.67 3.55
C ILE A 199 -14.41 7.16 3.38
N GLN A 200 -15.16 6.35 4.12
CA GLN A 200 -15.12 4.88 4.06
C GLN A 200 -15.40 4.32 2.66
N ASN A 201 -16.21 5.01 1.86
CA ASN A 201 -16.54 4.62 0.48
C ASN A 201 -15.48 5.07 -0.54
N LYS A 202 -14.49 5.85 -0.12
CA LYS A 202 -13.45 6.41 -1.00
C LYS A 202 -12.11 5.69 -0.89
N ILE A 203 -11.85 5.05 0.25
CA ILE A 203 -10.56 4.46 0.57
C ILE A 203 -10.77 3.01 1.01
N THR A 204 -9.97 2.10 0.48
CA THR A 204 -9.94 0.73 1.02
C THR A 204 -9.05 0.70 2.25
N ILE A 205 -9.44 0.00 3.32
CA ILE A 205 -8.59 -0.24 4.49
C ILE A 205 -8.50 -1.73 4.78
N ILE A 206 -7.31 -2.19 5.16
CA ILE A 206 -7.04 -3.57 5.58
C ILE A 206 -6.21 -3.58 6.86
N GLY A 207 -6.40 -4.60 7.68
CA GLY A 207 -5.51 -4.95 8.79
C GLY A 207 -4.58 -6.08 8.37
N LEU A 208 -3.30 -5.96 8.68
CA LEU A 208 -2.29 -6.99 8.40
C LEU A 208 -1.77 -7.55 9.72
N ALA A 209 -2.16 -8.77 10.07
CA ALA A 209 -1.72 -9.39 11.31
C ALA A 209 -0.35 -10.08 11.18
N LYS A 210 0.44 -10.09 12.26
CA LYS A 210 1.80 -10.67 12.29
C LYS A 210 1.83 -12.19 12.06
N ARG A 211 0.77 -12.92 12.41
CA ARG A 211 0.71 -14.38 12.23
C ARG A 211 0.24 -14.69 10.80
N LEU A 212 1.12 -15.29 10.00
CA LEU A 212 0.88 -15.69 8.59
C LEU A 212 0.47 -14.55 7.64
N GLU A 213 0.52 -13.30 8.08
CA GLU A 213 0.09 -12.15 7.28
C GLU A 213 -1.34 -12.27 6.79
N GLU A 214 -2.17 -12.74 7.71
CA GLU A 214 -3.62 -12.71 7.57
C GLU A 214 -4.09 -11.28 7.33
N ILE A 215 -4.84 -11.11 6.25
CA ILE A 215 -5.41 -9.85 5.83
C ILE A 215 -6.85 -9.80 6.32
N PHE A 216 -7.16 -8.78 7.10
CA PHE A 216 -8.50 -8.52 7.61
C PHE A 216 -9.12 -7.33 6.87
N PHE A 217 -10.38 -7.49 6.48
CA PHE A 217 -11.19 -6.40 5.96
C PHE A 217 -12.17 -5.94 7.04
N PRO A 218 -12.59 -4.66 7.04
CA PRO A 218 -13.69 -4.20 7.87
C PRO A 218 -14.93 -5.06 7.64
N GLU A 219 -15.68 -5.31 8.72
CA GLU A 219 -17.00 -5.97 8.69
C GLU A 219 -16.98 -7.42 8.18
N LYS A 220 -15.81 -7.99 7.87
CA LYS A 220 -15.64 -9.41 7.52
C LYS A 220 -15.07 -10.19 8.70
N SER A 221 -15.70 -11.32 9.02
CA SER A 221 -15.20 -12.25 10.05
C SER A 221 -13.94 -12.98 9.59
N ASP A 222 -13.84 -13.29 8.30
CA ASP A 222 -12.83 -14.19 7.78
C ASP A 222 -11.61 -13.42 7.29
N SER A 223 -10.43 -13.94 7.59
CA SER A 223 -9.17 -13.44 7.06
C SER A 223 -8.91 -13.97 5.66
N LEU A 224 -8.32 -13.14 4.81
CA LEU A 224 -7.75 -13.57 3.54
C LEU A 224 -6.27 -13.94 3.74
N ILE A 225 -5.87 -15.11 3.25
CA ILE A 225 -4.47 -15.57 3.26
C ILE A 225 -3.98 -15.62 1.82
N LEU A 226 -2.91 -14.89 1.54
CA LEU A 226 -2.28 -14.91 0.21
C LEU A 226 -1.20 -15.98 0.14
N PRO A 227 -0.96 -16.58 -1.05
CA PRO A 227 0.15 -17.50 -1.26
C PRO A 227 1.49 -16.82 -0.94
N LYS A 228 2.41 -17.55 -0.28
CA LYS A 228 3.75 -17.03 0.07
C LYS A 228 4.58 -16.58 -1.14
N SER A 229 4.33 -17.15 -2.31
CA SER A 229 4.97 -16.79 -3.57
C SER A 229 4.34 -15.58 -4.26
N SER A 230 3.18 -15.08 -3.79
CA SER A 230 2.50 -13.96 -4.42
C SER A 230 3.32 -12.68 -4.35
N SER A 231 3.23 -11.86 -5.40
CA SER A 231 3.84 -10.53 -5.43
C SER A 231 3.10 -9.56 -4.51
N SER A 232 1.79 -9.75 -4.35
CA SER A 232 0.91 -9.01 -3.45
C SER A 232 1.32 -9.12 -1.99
N LEU A 233 1.55 -10.35 -1.50
CA LEU A 233 2.04 -10.56 -0.13
C LEU A 233 3.39 -9.90 0.08
N ARG A 234 4.33 -10.09 -0.86
CA ARG A 234 5.67 -9.46 -0.78
C ARG A 234 5.60 -7.93 -0.73
N LEU A 235 4.65 -7.32 -1.45
CA LEU A 235 4.44 -5.87 -1.39
C LEU A 235 3.89 -5.45 -0.02
N LEU A 236 2.91 -6.15 0.52
CA LEU A 236 2.37 -5.88 1.86
C LEU A 236 3.45 -6.05 2.96
N GLN A 237 4.31 -7.07 2.82
CA GLN A 237 5.49 -7.28 3.67
C GLN A 237 6.41 -6.07 3.64
N GLN A 238 6.79 -5.63 2.44
CA GLN A 238 7.68 -4.48 2.27
C GLN A 238 7.09 -3.21 2.89
N ILE A 239 5.78 -3.00 2.74
CA ILE A 239 5.08 -1.86 3.33
C ILE A 239 5.16 -1.93 4.87
N ARG A 240 4.85 -3.08 5.46
CA ARG A 240 4.90 -3.30 6.91
C ARG A 240 6.33 -3.17 7.46
N ASP A 241 7.28 -3.84 6.84
CA ASP A 241 8.68 -3.84 7.28
C ASP A 241 9.27 -2.43 7.21
N GLU A 242 8.87 -1.62 6.22
CA GLU A 242 9.25 -0.22 6.13
C GLU A 242 8.59 0.63 7.22
N ALA A 243 7.33 0.37 7.58
CA ALA A 243 6.65 1.02 8.71
C ALA A 243 7.37 0.72 10.03
N HIS A 244 7.59 -0.55 10.34
CA HIS A 244 8.36 -0.99 11.50
C HIS A 244 9.78 -0.36 11.52
N ARG A 245 10.50 -0.38 10.39
CA ARG A 245 11.84 0.24 10.29
C ARG A 245 11.79 1.72 10.61
N PHE A 246 10.78 2.43 10.11
CA PHE A 246 10.63 3.86 10.33
C PHE A 246 10.27 4.21 11.79
N ALA A 247 9.45 3.38 12.43
CA ALA A 247 9.18 3.44 13.86
C ALA A 247 10.43 3.21 14.72
N ILE A 248 11.14 2.09 14.49
CA ILE A 248 12.35 1.73 15.26
C ILE A 248 13.42 2.82 15.16
N THR A 249 13.68 3.34 13.96
CA THR A 249 14.68 4.41 13.77
C THR A 249 14.31 5.69 14.50
N TYR A 250 13.02 5.99 14.67
CA TYR A 250 12.59 7.13 15.46
C TYR A 250 12.82 6.92 16.95
N HIS A 251 12.39 5.78 17.45
CA HIS A 251 12.56 5.42 18.84
C HIS A 251 14.04 5.40 19.26
N ARG A 252 14.91 4.91 18.39
CA ARG A 252 16.37 4.98 18.61
C ARG A 252 16.83 6.41 18.82
N LYS A 253 16.41 7.34 17.95
CA LYS A 253 16.72 8.78 18.07
C LYS A 253 16.13 9.41 19.33
N LEU A 254 14.91 9.04 19.72
CA LEU A 254 14.30 9.54 20.96
C LEU A 254 15.04 9.03 22.20
N ARG A 255 15.49 7.78 22.18
CA ARG A 255 16.27 7.18 23.28
C ARG A 255 17.65 7.82 23.39
N GLU A 256 18.34 8.01 22.26
CA GLU A 256 19.61 8.74 22.19
C GLU A 256 19.45 10.14 22.81
N LYS A 257 18.43 10.91 22.41
CA LYS A 257 18.14 12.24 22.99
C LYS A 257 17.85 12.19 24.49
N ARG A 258 17.06 11.22 24.96
CA ARG A 258 16.73 11.08 26.40
C ARG A 258 17.97 10.78 27.23
N ILE A 259 18.78 9.81 26.81
CA ILE A 259 20.03 9.44 27.49
C ILE A 259 20.98 10.65 27.55
N ILE A 260 21.07 11.39 26.44
CA ILE A 260 21.86 12.61 26.34
C ILE A 260 21.41 13.66 27.37
N HIS A 261 20.10 13.89 27.50
CA HIS A 261 19.57 14.85 28.49
C HIS A 261 19.82 14.40 29.93
N THR A 262 19.57 13.14 30.27
CA THR A 262 19.76 12.64 31.64
C THR A 262 21.21 12.69 32.10
N GLN A 263 22.18 12.35 31.25
CA GLN A 263 23.60 12.37 31.64
C GLN A 263 24.10 13.78 31.98
N ILE A 264 23.60 14.82 31.31
CA ILE A 264 23.98 16.21 31.60
C ILE A 264 23.20 16.76 32.79
N GLU A 265 21.93 16.36 32.95
CA GLU A 265 21.10 16.75 34.09
C GLU A 265 21.53 16.10 35.43
N GLU A 266 22.25 14.98 35.37
CA GLU A 266 22.88 14.35 36.53
C GLU A 266 24.07 15.15 37.09
N ILE A 267 24.62 16.10 36.32
CA ILE A 267 25.74 16.93 36.75
C ILE A 267 25.22 17.93 37.81
N PRO A 268 25.73 17.90 39.05
CA PRO A 268 25.25 18.77 40.12
C PRO A 268 25.36 20.24 39.74
N GLY A 269 24.23 20.96 39.64
CA GLY A 269 24.18 22.37 39.25
C GLY A 269 23.74 22.64 37.79
N ILE A 270 23.70 21.60 36.97
CA ILE A 270 23.23 21.66 35.58
C ILE A 270 21.78 21.18 35.49
N GLY A 271 20.84 22.12 35.61
CA GLY A 271 19.42 21.82 35.40
C GLY A 271 19.04 21.65 33.93
N LYS A 272 17.83 21.15 33.69
CA LYS A 272 17.23 20.88 32.38
C LYS A 272 17.43 21.98 31.32
N LYS A 273 17.23 23.25 31.67
CA LYS A 273 17.41 24.39 30.75
C LYS A 273 18.87 24.56 30.27
N LYS A 274 19.84 24.34 31.16
CA LYS A 274 21.27 24.42 30.81
C LYS A 274 21.68 23.22 29.96
N SER A 275 21.20 22.02 30.30
CA SER A 275 21.37 20.80 29.51
C SER A 275 20.85 20.97 28.07
N GLU A 276 19.62 21.48 27.91
CA GLU A 276 19.03 21.78 26.59
C GLU A 276 19.88 22.76 25.77
N ASN A 277 20.39 23.84 26.38
CA ASN A 277 21.22 24.82 25.68
C ASN A 277 22.58 24.24 25.26
N LEU A 278 23.22 23.45 26.12
CA LEU A 278 24.47 22.77 25.79
C LEU A 278 24.28 21.79 24.63
N ILE A 279 23.23 20.97 24.67
CA ILE A 279 22.93 20.02 23.58
C ILE A 279 22.58 20.75 22.28
N LYS A 280 21.86 21.86 22.36
CA LYS A 280 21.48 22.63 21.16
C LYS A 280 22.70 23.23 20.46
N HIS A 281 23.71 23.67 21.21
CA HIS A 281 24.93 24.26 20.66
C HIS A 281 25.94 23.20 20.21
N PHE A 282 26.24 22.22 21.05
CA PHE A 282 27.26 21.21 20.77
C PHE A 282 26.74 20.00 20.01
N GLY A 283 25.43 19.80 19.93
CA GLY A 283 24.77 18.73 19.17
C GLY A 283 24.68 17.37 19.88
N SER A 284 25.70 16.96 20.64
CA SER A 284 25.74 15.67 21.34
C SER A 284 26.57 15.68 22.63
N VAL A 285 26.29 14.76 23.57
CA VAL A 285 27.12 14.58 24.79
C VAL A 285 28.57 14.28 24.43
N LYS A 286 28.81 13.55 23.35
CA LYS A 286 30.18 13.24 22.89
C LYS A 286 30.96 14.51 22.54
N GLN A 287 30.31 15.47 21.88
CA GLN A 287 30.92 16.76 21.56
C GLN A 287 31.10 17.64 22.80
N ILE A 288 30.16 17.60 23.75
CA ILE A 288 30.27 18.30 25.04
C ILE A 288 31.45 17.74 25.86
N ARG A 289 31.63 16.42 25.88
CA ARG A 289 32.77 15.75 26.53
C ARG A 289 34.12 16.14 25.90
N GLN A 290 34.13 16.51 24.62
CA GLN A 290 35.34 16.92 23.90
C GLN A 290 35.54 18.45 23.87
N ALA A 291 34.55 19.22 24.33
CA ALA A 291 34.63 20.67 24.36
C ALA A 291 35.65 21.15 25.38
N ASN A 292 36.38 22.22 25.05
CA ASN A 292 37.30 22.84 25.99
C ASN A 292 36.56 23.82 26.93
N PHE A 293 37.25 24.26 27.98
CA PHE A 293 36.66 25.14 29.00
C PHE A 293 36.09 26.44 28.41
N GLU A 294 36.82 27.06 27.47
CA GLU A 294 36.41 28.31 26.83
C GLU A 294 35.11 28.14 26.01
N GLN A 295 34.99 27.03 25.26
CA GLN A 295 33.77 26.70 24.51
C GLN A 295 32.57 26.48 25.43
N LEU A 296 32.76 25.82 26.58
CA LEU A 296 31.68 25.61 27.54
C LEU A 296 31.24 26.94 28.20
N LYS A 297 32.19 27.84 28.48
CA LYS A 297 31.95 29.15 29.10
C LYS A 297 31.12 30.09 28.22
N GLU A 298 31.07 29.87 26.91
CA GLU A 298 30.19 30.63 26.01
C GLU A 298 28.69 30.43 26.32
N ILE A 299 28.33 29.34 27.00
CA ILE A 299 26.93 28.93 27.19
C ILE A 299 26.55 28.82 28.66
N VAL A 300 27.50 28.43 29.52
CA VAL A 300 27.26 28.23 30.95
C VAL A 300 28.23 29.05 31.80
N SER A 301 27.91 29.20 33.09
CA SER A 301 28.79 29.94 34.01
C SER A 301 30.13 29.22 34.20
N GLU A 302 31.14 29.96 34.64
CA GLU A 302 32.48 29.41 34.89
C GLU A 302 32.48 28.24 35.88
N LYS A 303 31.59 28.29 36.87
CA LYS A 303 31.39 27.22 37.84
C LYS A 303 30.80 25.97 37.20
N ASP A 304 29.80 26.15 36.34
CA ASP A 304 29.13 25.05 35.63
C ASP A 304 30.06 24.37 34.62
N ALA A 305 30.88 25.14 33.89
CA ALA A 305 31.84 24.63 32.92
C ALA A 305 32.89 23.71 33.59
N ASN A 306 33.40 24.11 34.75
CA ASN A 306 34.32 23.28 35.55
C ASN A 306 33.64 21.99 36.03
N GLN A 307 32.41 22.07 36.53
CA GLN A 307 31.66 20.89 36.98
C GLN A 307 31.40 19.88 35.85
N ILE A 308 31.15 20.37 34.63
CA ILE A 308 30.96 19.52 33.46
C ILE A 308 32.25 18.79 33.08
N LEU A 309 33.39 19.51 33.05
CA LEU A 309 34.69 18.91 32.76
C LEU A 309 35.10 17.88 33.81
N ASP A 310 34.87 18.19 35.09
CA ASP A 310 35.21 17.29 36.20
C ASP A 310 34.33 16.03 36.20
N TYR A 311 33.03 16.16 35.92
CA TYR A 311 32.13 15.02 35.80
C TYR A 311 32.56 14.06 34.69
N PHE A 312 32.93 14.58 33.51
CA PHE A 312 33.36 13.73 32.39
C PHE A 312 34.80 13.20 32.52
N LYS A 313 35.66 13.84 33.31
CA LYS A 313 36.99 13.31 33.69
C LYS A 313 36.87 12.16 34.69
N ASN A 314 35.98 12.28 35.67
CA ASN A 314 35.81 11.28 36.72
C ASN A 314 35.02 10.03 36.26
N ASN A 315 34.14 10.18 35.25
CA ASN A 315 33.40 9.08 34.64
C ASN A 315 34.03 8.55 33.34
N ALA A 316 35.35 8.71 33.17
CA ALA A 316 36.07 8.24 32.00
C ALA A 316 36.49 6.76 32.14
N ASP A 317 35.52 5.85 32.10
CA ASP A 317 35.72 4.43 31.73
C ASP A 317 35.19 4.18 30.31
#